data_AF-B8D455-F1
#
_entry.id   AF-B8D455-F1
#
_cell.length_a   1.000
_cell.length_b   1.000
_cell.length_c   1.000
_cell.angle_alpha   90.00
_cell.angle_beta   90.00
_cell.angle_gamma   90.00
#
_symmetry.space_group_name_H-M   'P 1'
#
loop_
_entity.id
_entity.type
_entity.pdbx_description
1 polymer ?
#
loop_
_entity_poly.entity_id
_entity_poly.type
_entity_poly.pdbx_seq_one_letter_code
_entity_poly.pdbx_strand_id
1 'polypeptide(L)'
;MIRGAKYVNAVLETTTLLMNKLRALLNILLQYVNFDSLEEAYKVVFELFYQASRHKPFLLKNLHKDARLSGMLQYAEELLSDVYEVISERNIDVLELAREMFRRASAELAEASKSASKYVIVCDGLSIIDALYIACRLKREGAELFIAPIINPGGATETYKFILEPHSYIQNADLTLNDIARRIAEKMRAKHYIVFRDYDESIHQLKSVRASDIIGTMYTLTSKLYSKITQLKGGFGSTIIMLSDHGYDIVEKEGGLYDVNHSWSPRSLSVIASLLIV
;
A
#
# COMPACT_ATOMS: atom_id res chain seq x y z
N MET A 1 -23.62 25.22 7.86
CA MET A 1 -23.98 23.84 8.25
C MET A 1 -24.25 22.90 7.08
N ILE A 2 -24.95 23.30 5.99
CA ILE A 2 -25.29 22.40 4.87
C ILE A 2 -24.09 21.92 4.04
N ARG A 3 -23.00 22.72 3.94
CA ARG A 3 -21.76 22.30 3.25
C ARG A 3 -21.00 21.18 3.98
N GLY A 4 -21.11 21.08 5.30
CA GLY A 4 -20.42 20.06 6.09
C GLY A 4 -20.98 18.65 5.88
N ALA A 5 -22.30 18.50 5.79
CA ALA A 5 -22.92 17.19 5.60
C ALA A 5 -22.65 16.58 4.22
N LYS A 6 -22.71 17.39 3.14
CA LYS A 6 -22.36 16.93 1.78
C LYS A 6 -20.90 16.51 1.67
N TYR A 7 -20.03 17.23 2.36
CA TYR A 7 -18.60 16.98 2.36
C TYR A 7 -18.24 15.68 3.10
N VAL A 8 -18.82 15.45 4.28
CA VAL A 8 -18.64 14.20 5.03
C VAL A 8 -19.15 12.99 4.23
N ASN A 9 -20.27 13.13 3.51
CA ASN A 9 -20.78 12.06 2.66
C ASN A 9 -19.82 11.72 1.52
N ALA A 10 -19.22 12.71 0.86
CA ALA A 10 -18.24 12.48 -0.21
C ALA A 10 -17.01 11.69 0.29
N VAL A 11 -16.44 12.05 1.45
CA VAL A 11 -15.31 11.31 2.04
C VAL A 11 -15.68 9.84 2.31
N LEU A 12 -16.87 9.58 2.86
CA LEU A 12 -17.33 8.22 3.17
C LEU A 12 -17.59 7.40 1.91
N GLU A 13 -18.22 8.00 0.90
CA GLU A 13 -18.52 7.37 -0.39
C GLU A 13 -17.23 7.01 -1.13
N THR A 14 -16.29 7.94 -1.26
CA THR A 14 -14.98 7.72 -1.88
C THR A 14 -14.18 6.66 -1.14
N THR A 15 -14.14 6.70 0.21
CA THR A 15 -13.46 5.66 1.01
C THR A 15 -14.02 4.28 0.71
N THR A 16 -15.35 4.16 0.71
CA THR A 16 -16.05 2.90 0.47
C THR A 16 -15.78 2.38 -0.95
N LEU A 17 -15.83 3.28 -1.95
CA LEU A 17 -15.52 2.96 -3.34
C LEU A 17 -14.11 2.37 -3.50
N LEU A 18 -13.09 3.08 -3.00
CA LEU A 18 -11.70 2.67 -3.12
C LEU A 18 -11.43 1.33 -2.41
N MET A 19 -11.96 1.14 -1.20
CA MET A 19 -11.84 -0.13 -0.48
C MET A 19 -12.52 -1.29 -1.22
N ASN A 20 -13.71 -1.06 -1.79
CA ASN A 20 -14.43 -2.08 -2.55
C ASN A 20 -13.68 -2.46 -3.82
N LYS A 21 -13.16 -1.49 -4.57
CA LYS A 21 -12.35 -1.74 -5.77
C LYS A 21 -11.08 -2.52 -5.44
N LEU A 22 -10.39 -2.15 -4.35
CA LEU A 22 -9.18 -2.86 -3.91
C LEU A 22 -9.47 -4.30 -3.48
N ARG A 23 -10.58 -4.54 -2.75
CA ARG A 23 -11.05 -5.89 -2.39
C ARG A 23 -11.43 -6.71 -3.62
N ALA A 24 -12.10 -6.10 -4.60
CA ALA A 24 -12.45 -6.75 -5.86
C ALA A 24 -11.18 -7.15 -6.63
N LEU A 25 -10.23 -6.23 -6.78
CA LEU A 25 -8.95 -6.51 -7.43
C LEU A 25 -8.19 -7.64 -6.73
N LEU A 26 -8.14 -7.63 -5.39
CA LEU A 26 -7.53 -8.72 -4.61
C LEU A 26 -8.16 -10.09 -4.94
N ASN A 27 -9.50 -10.15 -5.01
CA ASN A 27 -10.21 -11.38 -5.32
C ASN A 27 -9.93 -11.86 -6.76
N ILE A 28 -9.88 -10.94 -7.72
CA ILE A 28 -9.56 -11.26 -9.12
C ILE A 28 -8.12 -11.77 -9.22
N LEU A 29 -7.16 -11.12 -8.56
CA LEU A 29 -5.76 -11.57 -8.51
C LEU A 29 -5.65 -13.00 -7.95
N LEU A 30 -6.36 -13.29 -6.86
CA LEU A 30 -6.37 -14.64 -6.26
C LEU A 30 -6.97 -15.70 -7.16
N GLN A 31 -7.94 -15.34 -7.99
CA GLN A 31 -8.61 -16.26 -8.90
C GLN A 31 -7.75 -16.59 -10.13
N TYR A 32 -6.99 -15.61 -10.64
CA TYR A 32 -6.37 -15.72 -11.97
C TYR A 32 -4.84 -15.75 -11.97
N VAL A 33 -4.18 -15.31 -10.89
CA VAL A 33 -2.71 -15.37 -10.78
C VAL A 33 -2.30 -16.69 -10.15
N ASN A 34 -1.37 -17.41 -10.77
CA ASN A 34 -0.82 -18.62 -10.20
C ASN A 34 0.28 -18.30 -9.18
N PHE A 35 0.00 -18.51 -7.89
CA PHE A 35 0.96 -18.38 -6.79
C PHE A 35 1.72 -19.67 -6.44
N ASP A 36 1.71 -20.71 -7.30
CA ASP A 36 2.62 -21.86 -7.15
C ASP A 36 4.08 -21.42 -7.35
N SER A 37 4.30 -20.45 -8.23
CA SER A 37 5.57 -19.72 -8.37
C SER A 37 5.41 -18.33 -7.78
N LEU A 38 5.85 -18.16 -6.54
CA LEU A 38 5.68 -16.92 -5.76
C LEU A 38 6.33 -15.70 -6.43
N GLU A 39 7.48 -15.88 -7.07
CA GLU A 39 8.19 -14.82 -7.79
C GLU A 39 7.49 -14.45 -9.09
N GLU A 40 6.98 -15.43 -9.85
CA GLU A 40 6.22 -15.14 -11.08
C GLU A 40 4.88 -14.47 -10.77
N ALA A 41 4.21 -14.87 -9.69
CA ALA A 41 3.01 -14.19 -9.20
C ALA A 41 3.29 -12.72 -8.84
N TYR A 42 4.40 -12.47 -8.14
CA TYR A 42 4.84 -11.11 -7.83
C TYR A 42 5.06 -10.31 -9.11
N LYS A 43 5.79 -10.87 -10.07
CA LYS A 43 6.06 -10.25 -11.37
C LYS A 43 4.78 -9.91 -12.15
N VAL A 44 3.75 -10.76 -12.11
CA VAL A 44 2.45 -10.45 -12.74
C VAL A 44 1.76 -9.28 -12.04
N VAL A 45 1.69 -9.27 -10.70
CA VAL A 45 1.10 -8.15 -9.93
C VAL A 45 1.85 -6.85 -10.22
N PHE A 46 3.18 -6.91 -10.22
CA PHE A 46 4.06 -5.80 -10.53
C PHE A 46 3.79 -5.20 -11.91
N GLU A 47 3.74 -6.07 -12.92
CA GLU A 47 3.50 -5.67 -14.29
C GLU A 47 2.12 -5.04 -14.47
N LEU A 48 1.07 -5.58 -13.83
CA LEU A 48 -0.28 -5.03 -13.91
C LEU A 48 -0.32 -3.56 -13.47
N PHE A 49 0.29 -3.24 -12.33
CA PHE A 49 0.33 -1.87 -11.81
C PHE A 49 1.29 -0.95 -12.57
N TYR A 50 2.43 -1.47 -13.03
CA TYR A 50 3.32 -0.71 -13.89
C TYR A 50 2.60 -0.34 -15.21
N GLN A 51 1.98 -1.30 -15.88
CA GLN A 51 1.24 -1.04 -17.12
C GLN A 51 0.04 -0.13 -16.86
N ALA A 52 -0.69 -0.31 -15.77
CA ALA A 52 -1.82 0.56 -15.43
C ALA A 52 -1.41 2.02 -15.18
N SER A 53 -0.20 2.25 -14.64
CA SER A 53 0.31 3.59 -14.36
C SER A 53 1.08 4.24 -15.51
N ARG A 54 1.75 3.44 -16.36
CA ARG A 54 2.62 3.91 -17.44
C ARG A 54 2.06 3.68 -18.85
N HIS A 55 0.99 2.91 -18.98
CA HIS A 55 0.39 2.44 -20.24
C HIS A 55 1.42 1.83 -21.21
N LYS A 56 2.47 1.21 -20.66
CA LYS A 56 3.57 0.60 -21.40
C LYS A 56 4.03 -0.66 -20.69
N PRO A 57 4.42 -1.73 -21.43
CA PRO A 57 4.97 -2.93 -20.81
C PRO A 57 6.33 -2.65 -20.17
N PHE A 58 6.62 -3.40 -19.11
CA PHE A 58 7.91 -3.45 -18.43
C PHE A 58 8.68 -4.70 -18.86
N LEU A 59 8.28 -5.87 -18.36
CA LEU A 59 8.85 -7.17 -18.76
C LEU A 59 7.87 -7.99 -19.60
N LEU A 60 6.58 -7.99 -19.26
CA LEU A 60 5.57 -8.82 -19.93
C LEU A 60 4.88 -8.04 -21.05
N LYS A 61 5.44 -8.14 -22.26
CA LYS A 61 5.04 -7.36 -23.44
C LYS A 61 3.62 -7.62 -23.99
N ASN A 62 2.83 -8.51 -23.39
CA ASN A 62 1.55 -8.97 -23.96
C ASN A 62 0.47 -9.29 -22.91
N LEU A 63 0.41 -8.59 -21.77
CA LEU A 63 -0.67 -8.82 -20.79
C LEU A 63 -2.07 -8.70 -21.43
N HIS A 64 -2.25 -7.73 -22.33
CA HIS A 64 -3.50 -7.53 -23.07
C HIS A 64 -3.92 -8.71 -23.98
N LYS A 65 -3.03 -9.66 -24.29
CA LYS A 65 -3.36 -10.83 -25.12
C LYS A 65 -3.97 -11.98 -24.32
N ASP A 66 -3.74 -12.04 -23.02
CA ASP A 66 -4.46 -12.97 -22.14
C ASP A 66 -5.72 -12.26 -21.65
N ALA A 67 -6.90 -12.76 -22.05
CA ALA A 67 -8.18 -12.15 -21.69
C ALA A 67 -8.35 -11.95 -20.17
N ARG A 68 -7.76 -12.84 -19.35
CA ARG A 68 -7.81 -12.75 -17.88
C ARG A 68 -6.93 -11.61 -17.38
N LEU A 69 -5.69 -11.53 -17.88
CA LEU A 69 -4.74 -10.49 -17.50
C LEU A 69 -5.17 -9.11 -18.02
N SER A 70 -5.79 -9.06 -19.20
CA SER A 70 -6.37 -7.83 -19.77
C SER A 70 -7.50 -7.29 -18.89
N GLY A 71 -8.40 -8.15 -18.41
CA GLY A 71 -9.45 -7.74 -17.47
C GLY A 71 -8.87 -7.21 -16.15
N MET A 72 -7.83 -7.86 -15.62
CA MET A 72 -7.13 -7.39 -14.43
C MET A 72 -6.45 -6.04 -14.63
N LEU A 73 -5.81 -5.84 -15.79
CA LEU A 73 -5.17 -4.58 -16.15
C LEU A 73 -6.19 -3.45 -16.18
N GLN A 74 -7.34 -3.66 -16.83
CA GLN A 74 -8.41 -2.68 -16.87
C GLN A 74 -8.91 -2.31 -15.46
N TYR A 75 -9.11 -3.31 -14.58
CA TYR A 75 -9.49 -3.05 -13.19
C TYR A 75 -8.44 -2.23 -12.43
N ALA A 76 -7.15 -2.50 -12.64
CA ALA A 76 -6.07 -1.73 -12.04
C ALA A 76 -6.02 -0.30 -12.60
N GLU A 77 -6.22 -0.11 -13.90
CA GLU A 77 -6.33 1.21 -14.54
C GLU A 77 -7.49 2.03 -13.97
N GLU A 78 -8.67 1.42 -13.85
CA GLU A 78 -9.85 2.08 -13.25
C GLU A 78 -9.61 2.45 -11.78
N LEU A 79 -9.01 1.55 -10.99
CA LEU A 79 -8.66 1.85 -9.59
C LEU A 79 -7.68 3.02 -9.49
N LEU A 80 -6.61 3.00 -10.28
CA LEU A 80 -5.62 4.08 -10.27
C LEU A 80 -6.20 5.40 -10.78
N SER A 81 -7.08 5.36 -11.78
CA SER A 81 -7.77 6.54 -12.28
C SER A 81 -8.60 7.21 -11.18
N ASP A 82 -9.43 6.44 -10.47
CA ASP A 82 -10.22 6.96 -9.35
C ASP A 82 -9.34 7.56 -8.25
N VAL A 83 -8.23 6.89 -7.93
CA VAL A 83 -7.24 7.38 -6.96
C VAL A 83 -6.66 8.71 -7.41
N TYR A 84 -6.21 8.82 -8.66
CA TYR A 84 -5.62 10.05 -9.18
C TYR A 84 -6.63 11.18 -9.33
N GLU A 85 -7.89 10.87 -9.63
CA GLU A 85 -8.99 11.84 -9.63
C GLU A 85 -9.18 12.43 -8.23
N VAL A 86 -9.26 11.60 -7.20
CA VAL A 86 -9.35 12.02 -5.80
C VAL A 86 -8.19 12.95 -5.40
N ILE A 87 -6.97 12.63 -5.82
CA ILE A 87 -5.77 13.43 -5.52
C ILE A 87 -5.79 14.77 -6.28
N SER A 88 -6.24 14.75 -7.54
CA SER A 88 -6.12 15.90 -8.45
C SER A 88 -7.26 16.89 -8.35
N GLU A 89 -8.49 16.45 -8.09
CA GLU A 89 -9.68 17.31 -8.19
C GLU A 89 -9.88 18.25 -7.00
N ARG A 90 -9.13 18.10 -5.89
CA ARG A 90 -9.21 18.94 -4.67
C ARG A 90 -10.62 19.09 -4.05
N ASN A 91 -11.61 18.33 -4.53
CA ASN A 91 -12.98 18.34 -4.04
C ASN A 91 -13.12 17.64 -2.68
N ILE A 92 -12.15 16.79 -2.34
CA ILE A 92 -12.05 16.05 -1.09
C ILE A 92 -10.72 16.44 -0.43
N ASP A 93 -10.74 16.75 0.87
CA ASP A 93 -9.50 16.96 1.61
C ASP A 93 -8.87 15.60 1.83
N VAL A 94 -7.72 15.43 1.20
CA VAL A 94 -6.88 14.24 1.28
C VAL A 94 -6.58 13.88 2.74
N LEU A 95 -6.48 14.87 3.63
CA LEU A 95 -6.28 14.66 5.07
C LEU A 95 -7.50 14.00 5.73
N GLU A 96 -8.71 14.41 5.37
CA GLU A 96 -9.95 13.83 5.90
C GLU A 96 -10.16 12.41 5.36
N LEU A 97 -9.75 12.16 4.11
CA LEU A 97 -9.75 10.82 3.54
C LEU A 97 -8.76 9.90 4.27
N ALA A 98 -7.53 10.36 4.50
CA ALA A 98 -6.53 9.64 5.29
C ALA A 98 -7.02 9.30 6.70
N ARG A 99 -7.69 10.27 7.35
CA ARG A 99 -8.33 10.09 8.66
C ARG A 99 -9.40 9.01 8.64
N GLU A 100 -10.30 9.05 7.66
CA GLU A 100 -11.37 8.07 7.54
C GLU A 100 -10.82 6.66 7.27
N MET A 101 -9.82 6.52 6.39
CA MET A 101 -9.13 5.25 6.14
C MET A 101 -8.50 4.67 7.42
N PHE A 102 -7.80 5.51 8.19
CA PHE A 102 -7.21 5.08 9.47
C PHE A 102 -8.28 4.73 10.52
N ARG A 103 -9.39 5.47 10.56
CA ARG A 103 -10.53 5.17 11.44
C ARG A 103 -11.14 3.82 11.11
N ARG A 104 -11.35 3.52 9.82
CA ARG A 104 -11.83 2.21 9.34
C ARG A 104 -10.86 1.11 9.74
N ALA A 105 -9.56 1.32 9.52
CA ALA A 105 -8.53 0.38 9.93
C ALA A 105 -8.55 0.09 11.44
N SER A 106 -8.71 1.14 12.25
CA SER A 106 -8.79 1.03 13.70
C SER A 106 -10.04 0.28 14.16
N ALA A 107 -11.17 0.46 13.46
CA ALA A 107 -12.41 -0.26 13.74
C ALA A 107 -12.28 -1.74 13.41
N GLU A 108 -11.75 -2.07 12.23
CA GLU A 108 -11.44 -3.44 11.79
C GLU A 108 -10.49 -4.15 12.80
N LEU A 109 -9.53 -3.42 13.36
CA LEU A 109 -8.63 -3.91 14.42
C LEU A 109 -9.27 -4.03 15.80
N ALA A 110 -10.37 -3.34 16.07
CA ALA A 110 -11.10 -3.44 17.33
C ALA A 110 -11.99 -4.68 17.37
N GLU A 111 -12.43 -5.15 16.19
CA GLU A 111 -13.16 -6.42 16.02
C GLU A 111 -12.24 -7.65 16.15
N ALA A 112 -10.92 -7.49 15.96
CA ALA A 112 -9.95 -8.53 16.23
C ALA A 112 -9.92 -8.90 17.73
N SER A 113 -9.62 -10.17 18.04
CA SER A 113 -9.66 -10.70 19.41
C SER A 113 -8.93 -9.78 20.41
N LYS A 114 -9.63 -9.38 21.48
CA LYS A 114 -9.07 -8.50 22.53
C LYS A 114 -7.85 -9.10 23.25
N SER A 115 -7.65 -10.41 23.17
CA SER A 115 -6.50 -11.10 23.76
C SER A 115 -5.30 -11.22 22.82
N ALA A 116 -5.45 -10.89 21.53
CA ALA A 116 -4.37 -10.94 20.56
C ALA A 116 -3.35 -9.83 20.83
N SER A 117 -2.06 -10.17 20.80
CA SER A 117 -1.01 -9.15 20.82
C SER A 117 -1.08 -8.32 19.55
N LYS A 118 -0.99 -7.00 19.68
CA LYS A 118 -1.01 -6.08 18.53
C LYS A 118 0.41 -5.66 18.18
N TYR A 119 0.74 -5.61 16.89
CA TYR A 119 2.00 -5.08 16.40
C TYR A 119 1.76 -4.02 15.32
N VAL A 120 2.64 -3.02 15.29
CA VAL A 120 2.65 -1.98 14.25
C VAL A 120 3.90 -2.16 13.39
N ILE A 121 3.74 -2.21 12.08
CA ILE A 121 4.85 -2.14 11.12
C ILE A 121 4.65 -0.89 10.29
N VAL A 122 5.63 0.01 10.31
CA VAL A 122 5.67 1.18 9.44
C VAL A 122 6.75 0.97 8.40
N CYS A 123 6.41 1.04 7.12
CA CYS A 123 7.32 0.85 6.00
C CYS A 123 7.64 2.21 5.37
N ASP A 124 8.91 2.40 5.04
CA ASP A 124 9.44 3.56 4.34
C ASP A 124 9.57 3.18 2.85
N GLY A 125 8.65 3.63 1.99
CA GLY A 125 8.66 3.32 0.56
C GLY A 125 7.97 2.03 0.10
N LEU A 126 7.03 1.44 0.86
CA LEU A 126 6.25 0.26 0.41
C LEU A 126 5.15 0.65 -0.59
N SER A 127 5.19 0.08 -1.81
CA SER A 127 4.19 0.34 -2.85
C SER A 127 2.91 -0.49 -2.68
N ILE A 128 1.83 -0.04 -3.33
CA ILE A 128 0.56 -0.80 -3.47
C ILE A 128 0.78 -2.18 -4.09
N ILE A 129 1.77 -2.30 -4.97
CA ILE A 129 2.18 -3.56 -5.60
C ILE A 129 2.56 -4.60 -4.54
N ASP A 130 3.46 -4.20 -3.65
CA ASP A 130 4.04 -5.06 -2.63
C ASP A 130 3.00 -5.42 -1.57
N ALA A 131 2.19 -4.44 -1.15
CA ALA A 131 1.10 -4.63 -0.20
C ALA A 131 0.03 -5.59 -0.73
N LEU A 132 -0.38 -5.46 -2.00
CA LEU A 132 -1.35 -6.37 -2.62
C LEU A 132 -0.80 -7.78 -2.80
N TYR A 133 0.47 -7.90 -3.18
CA TYR A 133 1.10 -9.21 -3.26
C TYR A 133 1.10 -9.92 -1.90
N ILE A 134 1.51 -9.22 -0.83
CA ILE A 134 1.46 -9.74 0.54
C ILE A 134 0.03 -10.16 0.91
N ALA A 135 -0.96 -9.30 0.60
CA ALA A 135 -2.38 -9.58 0.85
C ALA A 135 -2.85 -10.87 0.16
N CYS A 136 -2.54 -11.03 -1.13
CA CYS A 136 -2.88 -12.23 -1.88
C CYS A 136 -2.23 -13.47 -1.27
N ARG A 137 -0.94 -13.39 -0.97
CA ARG A 137 -0.20 -14.52 -0.41
C ARG A 137 -0.77 -14.95 0.94
N LEU A 138 -1.01 -14.01 1.85
CA LEU A 138 -1.63 -14.29 3.15
C LEU A 138 -3.00 -14.96 2.99
N LYS A 139 -3.87 -14.41 2.12
CA LYS A 139 -5.23 -14.94 1.92
C LYS A 139 -5.20 -16.35 1.29
N ARG A 140 -4.27 -16.62 0.38
CA ARG A 140 -4.10 -17.95 -0.22
C ARG A 140 -3.55 -18.97 0.77
N GLU A 141 -2.61 -18.59 1.64
CA GLU A 141 -2.05 -19.47 2.67
C GLU A 141 -3.03 -19.74 3.83
N GLY A 142 -4.30 -19.33 3.71
CA GLY A 142 -5.32 -19.60 4.71
C GLY A 142 -5.11 -18.82 6.00
N ALA A 143 -4.50 -17.63 5.92
CA ALA A 143 -4.49 -16.69 7.03
C ALA A 143 -5.93 -16.27 7.35
N GLU A 144 -6.63 -17.02 8.19
CA GLU A 144 -8.05 -16.83 8.57
C GLU A 144 -8.38 -15.41 9.08
N LEU A 145 -7.35 -14.63 9.43
CA LEU A 145 -7.42 -13.29 10.01
C LEU A 145 -6.93 -12.18 9.07
N PHE A 146 -6.77 -12.42 7.76
CA PHE A 146 -6.55 -11.30 6.84
C PHE A 146 -7.79 -10.41 6.81
N ILE A 147 -7.67 -9.19 7.33
CA ILE A 147 -8.81 -8.32 7.56
C ILE A 147 -9.06 -7.40 6.35
N ALA A 148 -8.06 -6.62 5.92
CA ALA A 148 -8.26 -5.72 4.78
C ALA A 148 -6.95 -5.17 4.20
N PRO A 149 -6.87 -4.98 2.87
CA PRO A 149 -6.03 -3.97 2.27
C PRO A 149 -6.80 -2.64 2.21
N ILE A 150 -6.12 -1.53 2.47
CA ILE A 150 -6.66 -0.17 2.36
C ILE A 150 -5.59 0.68 1.68
N ILE A 151 -6.01 1.62 0.83
CA ILE A 151 -5.11 2.58 0.21
C ILE A 151 -5.40 3.98 0.75
N ASN A 152 -4.34 4.74 0.92
CA ASN A 152 -4.39 6.13 1.28
C ASN A 152 -3.78 6.96 0.15
N PRO A 153 -4.63 7.64 -0.65
CA PRO A 153 -4.17 8.36 -1.82
C PRO A 153 -3.40 9.65 -1.49
N GLY A 154 -3.33 10.06 -0.22
CA GLY A 154 -2.63 11.28 0.20
C GLY A 154 -1.15 11.16 0.51
N GLY A 155 -0.59 9.96 0.39
CA GLY A 155 0.63 9.61 1.08
C GLY A 155 0.45 9.64 2.60
N ALA A 156 1.36 9.01 3.32
CA ALA A 156 1.32 8.97 4.76
C ALA A 156 2.04 10.12 5.44
N THR A 157 2.74 11.00 4.73
CA THR A 157 3.16 12.29 5.30
C THR A 157 1.94 13.09 5.80
N GLU A 158 0.80 13.07 5.09
CA GLU A 158 -0.47 13.64 5.57
C GLU A 158 -1.16 12.78 6.63
N THR A 159 -0.99 11.45 6.54
CA THR A 159 -1.54 10.50 7.53
C THR A 159 -0.84 10.62 8.89
N TYR A 160 0.45 10.88 8.91
CA TYR A 160 1.26 11.09 10.11
C TYR A 160 0.99 12.45 10.73
N LYS A 161 0.81 13.50 9.91
CA LYS A 161 0.29 14.81 10.37
C LYS A 161 -1.04 14.67 11.11
N PHE A 162 -1.92 13.78 10.62
CA PHE A 162 -3.20 13.50 11.27
C PHE A 162 -3.06 12.62 12.54
N ILE A 163 -2.36 11.49 12.46
CA ILE A 163 -2.20 10.53 13.57
C ILE A 163 -1.58 11.20 14.80
N LEU A 164 -0.68 12.17 14.58
CA LEU A 164 0.05 12.90 15.62
C LEU A 164 -0.69 14.11 16.21
N GLU A 165 -1.88 14.44 15.71
CA GLU A 165 -2.54 15.73 15.85
C GLU A 165 -1.77 16.88 15.16
N PRO A 166 -2.42 17.72 14.32
CA PRO A 166 -1.74 18.73 13.51
C PRO A 166 -0.82 19.68 14.30
N HIS A 167 -1.23 20.03 15.53
CA HIS A 167 -0.47 20.94 16.41
C HIS A 167 0.86 20.33 16.87
N SER A 168 0.87 19.04 17.23
CA SER A 168 2.09 18.34 17.66
C SER A 168 3.07 18.09 16.52
N TYR A 169 2.56 17.97 15.29
CA TYR A 169 3.39 17.82 14.09
C TYR A 169 4.09 19.14 13.73
N ILE A 170 3.36 20.27 13.74
CA ILE A 170 3.91 21.60 13.43
C ILE A 170 4.94 22.05 14.47
N GLN A 171 4.77 21.67 15.74
CA GLN A 171 5.69 22.04 16.82
C GLN A 171 6.99 21.22 16.86
N ASN A 172 7.06 20.08 16.17
CA ASN A 172 8.24 19.20 16.18
C ASN A 172 8.77 19.02 14.75
N ALA A 173 9.65 19.94 14.33
CA ALA A 173 10.30 19.89 13.02
C ALA A 173 11.18 18.64 12.80
N ASP A 174 11.55 17.93 13.88
CA ASP A 174 12.46 16.77 13.86
C ASP A 174 11.76 15.41 14.07
N LEU A 175 10.46 15.31 13.75
CA LEU A 175 9.73 14.04 13.90
C LEU A 175 10.26 12.96 12.97
N THR A 176 10.79 11.87 13.53
CA THR A 176 11.27 10.71 12.76
C THR A 176 10.16 9.69 12.54
N LEU A 177 10.33 8.82 11.53
CA LEU A 177 9.43 7.68 11.29
C LEU A 177 9.34 6.73 12.51
N ASN A 178 10.39 6.65 13.33
CA ASN A 178 10.38 5.92 14.59
C ASN A 178 9.44 6.56 15.63
N ASP A 179 9.43 7.89 15.74
CA ASP A 179 8.52 8.60 16.64
C ASP A 179 7.06 8.41 16.23
N ILE A 180 6.80 8.43 14.93
CA ILE A 180 5.49 8.15 14.36
C ILE A 180 5.05 6.72 14.70
N ALA A 181 5.87 5.72 14.39
CA ALA A 181 5.58 4.32 14.65
C ALA A 181 5.31 4.05 16.14
N ARG A 182 6.11 4.64 17.02
CA ARG A 182 5.94 4.58 18.47
C ARG A 182 4.59 5.13 18.91
N ARG A 183 4.22 6.32 18.46
CA ARG A 183 2.95 6.95 18.85
C ARG A 183 1.73 6.20 18.32
N ILE A 184 1.82 5.63 17.11
CA ILE A 184 0.78 4.73 16.58
C ILE A 184 0.63 3.52 17.50
N ALA A 185 1.75 2.87 17.85
CA ALA A 185 1.74 1.72 18.74
C ALA A 185 1.16 2.04 20.11
N GLU A 186 1.51 3.17 20.72
CA GLU A 186 0.94 3.63 21.99
C GLU A 186 -0.58 3.82 21.89
N LYS A 187 -1.05 4.53 20.86
CA LYS A 187 -2.49 4.77 20.62
C LYS A 187 -3.27 3.46 20.44
N MET A 188 -2.64 2.47 19.82
CA MET A 188 -3.24 1.17 19.53
C MET A 188 -3.03 0.13 20.63
N ARG A 189 -2.30 0.49 21.69
CA ARG A 189 -1.85 -0.42 22.76
C ARG A 189 -1.13 -1.64 22.18
N ALA A 190 -0.30 -1.41 21.17
CA ALA A 190 0.51 -2.45 20.55
C ALA A 190 1.64 -2.88 21.48
N LYS A 191 1.95 -4.17 21.46
CA LYS A 191 3.04 -4.77 22.21
C LYS A 191 4.40 -4.25 21.74
N HIS A 192 4.53 -4.03 20.43
CA HIS A 192 5.76 -3.52 19.82
C HIS A 192 5.49 -2.86 18.47
N TYR A 193 6.46 -2.07 18.00
CA TYR A 193 6.46 -1.49 16.66
C TYR A 193 7.77 -1.80 15.93
N ILE A 194 7.71 -1.82 14.60
CA ILE A 194 8.85 -2.03 13.71
C ILE A 194 8.81 -0.94 12.64
N VAL A 195 9.96 -0.33 12.34
CA VAL A 195 10.14 0.50 11.15
C VAL A 195 10.95 -0.30 10.13
N PHE A 196 10.41 -0.49 8.94
CA PHE A 196 11.00 -1.26 7.85
C PHE A 196 11.47 -0.31 6.74
N ARG A 197 12.78 -0.05 6.68
CA ARG A 197 13.40 0.95 5.79
C ARG A 197 14.00 0.38 4.52
N ASP A 198 14.03 -0.94 4.40
CA ASP A 198 14.78 -1.60 3.33
C ASP A 198 14.27 -1.23 1.92
N TYR A 199 13.01 -0.80 1.77
CA TYR A 199 12.50 -0.29 0.49
C TYR A 199 13.14 1.04 0.12
N ASP A 200 12.99 2.08 0.95
CA ASP A 200 13.62 3.39 0.74
C ASP A 200 15.13 3.28 0.46
N GLU A 201 15.85 2.51 1.29
CA GLU A 201 17.28 2.26 1.11
C GLU A 201 17.60 1.65 -0.28
N SER A 202 16.76 0.72 -0.75
CA SER A 202 16.93 0.08 -2.06
C SER A 202 16.51 0.99 -3.22
N ILE A 203 15.46 1.81 -3.05
CA ILE A 203 15.00 2.77 -4.05
C ILE A 203 16.10 3.78 -4.41
N HIS A 204 16.89 4.20 -3.41
CA HIS A 204 18.04 5.06 -3.62
C HIS A 204 19.19 4.38 -4.38
N GLN A 205 19.31 3.06 -4.30
CA GLN A 205 20.37 2.29 -4.95
C GLN A 205 20.01 1.82 -6.36
N LEU A 206 18.73 1.63 -6.67
CA LEU A 206 18.24 1.14 -7.97
C LEU A 206 18.21 2.28 -9.01
N LYS A 207 19.40 2.68 -9.48
CA LYS A 207 19.61 3.67 -10.54
C LYS A 207 20.23 3.04 -11.77
N SER A 208 19.66 3.32 -12.94
CA SER A 208 20.11 2.84 -14.25
C SER A 208 20.31 1.32 -14.28
N VAL A 209 19.33 0.59 -13.75
CA VAL A 209 19.32 -0.89 -13.66
C VAL A 209 18.34 -1.49 -14.65
N ARG A 210 18.44 -2.80 -14.92
CA ARG A 210 17.48 -3.48 -15.80
C ARG A 210 16.19 -3.78 -15.03
N ALA A 211 15.10 -3.92 -15.77
CA ALA A 211 13.80 -4.25 -15.22
C ALA A 211 13.79 -5.54 -14.37
N SER A 212 14.53 -6.58 -14.78
CA SER A 212 14.66 -7.82 -14.01
C SER A 212 15.30 -7.61 -12.64
N ASP A 213 16.27 -6.70 -12.55
CA ASP A 213 17.02 -6.44 -11.33
C ASP A 213 16.12 -5.68 -10.32
N ILE A 214 15.23 -4.80 -10.81
CA ILE A 214 14.21 -4.13 -9.98
C ILE A 214 13.22 -5.15 -9.43
N ILE A 215 12.62 -6.00 -10.27
CA ILE A 215 11.62 -6.99 -9.81
C ILE A 215 12.25 -7.94 -8.79
N GLY A 216 13.45 -8.47 -9.08
CA GLY A 216 14.13 -9.38 -8.16
C GLY A 216 14.45 -8.74 -6.80
N THR A 217 14.87 -7.47 -6.81
CA THR A 217 15.13 -6.71 -5.57
C THR A 217 13.84 -6.50 -4.78
N MET A 218 12.79 -5.96 -5.41
CA MET A 218 11.53 -5.66 -4.72
C MET A 218 10.82 -6.94 -4.24
N TYR A 219 10.88 -8.04 -5.00
CA TYR A 219 10.39 -9.35 -4.56
C TYR A 219 11.14 -9.85 -3.32
N THR A 220 12.46 -9.68 -3.27
CA THR A 220 13.28 -10.09 -2.11
C THR A 220 12.90 -9.30 -0.86
N LEU A 221 12.73 -7.98 -0.99
CA LEU A 221 12.27 -7.11 0.10
C LEU A 221 10.86 -7.48 0.57
N THR A 222 9.94 -7.69 -0.37
CA THR A 222 8.57 -8.11 -0.10
C THR A 222 8.52 -9.45 0.62
N SER A 223 9.34 -10.40 0.19
CA SER A 223 9.46 -11.71 0.84
C SER A 223 10.03 -11.60 2.26
N LYS A 224 11.05 -10.74 2.47
CA LYS A 224 11.62 -10.47 3.80
C LYS A 224 10.58 -9.87 4.75
N LEU A 225 9.78 -8.92 4.27
CA LEU A 225 8.68 -8.33 5.03
C LEU A 225 7.58 -9.36 5.33
N TYR A 226 7.20 -10.17 4.35
CA TYR A 226 6.26 -11.29 4.54
C TYR A 226 6.71 -12.28 5.61
N SER A 227 7.99 -12.67 5.61
CA SER A 227 8.56 -13.55 6.64
C SER A 227 8.48 -12.93 8.05
N LYS A 228 8.68 -11.61 8.18
CA LYS A 228 8.48 -10.92 9.47
C LYS A 228 7.01 -10.95 9.92
N ILE A 229 6.07 -10.71 9.01
CA ILE A 229 4.63 -10.76 9.29
C ILE A 229 4.22 -12.16 9.77
N THR A 230 4.63 -13.21 9.05
CA THR A 230 4.32 -14.60 9.41
C THR A 230 4.97 -15.03 10.73
N GLN A 231 6.19 -14.60 11.02
CA GLN A 231 6.84 -14.85 12.31
C GLN A 231 6.07 -14.24 13.48
N LEU A 232 5.62 -12.99 13.36
CA LEU A 232 4.83 -12.31 14.39
C LEU A 232 3.45 -12.97 14.57
N LYS A 233 2.82 -13.40 13.48
CA LYS A 233 1.52 -14.08 13.50
C LYS A 233 1.59 -15.47 14.13
N GLY A 234 2.47 -16.33 13.63
CA GLY A 234 2.59 -17.73 14.02
C GLY A 234 3.12 -17.94 15.44
N GLY A 235 3.94 -17.02 15.95
CA GLY A 235 4.50 -17.13 17.31
C GLY A 235 3.55 -16.70 18.43
N PHE A 236 2.53 -15.87 18.14
CA PHE A 236 1.84 -15.10 19.19
C PHE A 236 0.35 -14.87 18.99
N GLY A 237 -0.30 -15.46 17.98
CA GLY A 237 -1.74 -15.26 17.72
C GLY A 237 -2.11 -13.77 17.61
N SER A 238 -1.29 -13.04 16.84
CA SER A 238 -1.23 -11.58 16.88
C SER A 238 -1.93 -10.91 15.72
N THR A 239 -2.36 -9.68 15.94
CA THR A 239 -2.92 -8.79 14.92
C THR A 239 -1.90 -7.75 14.54
N ILE A 240 -1.70 -7.54 13.24
CA ILE A 240 -0.65 -6.67 12.72
C ILE A 240 -1.30 -5.58 11.88
N ILE A 241 -0.99 -4.32 12.19
CA ILE A 241 -1.23 -3.20 11.29
C ILE A 241 0.08 -2.87 10.57
N MET A 242 0.03 -2.85 9.25
CA MET A 242 1.13 -2.40 8.41
C MET A 242 0.72 -1.12 7.70
N LEU A 243 1.58 -0.11 7.76
CA LEU A 243 1.39 1.20 7.15
C LEU A 243 2.61 1.49 6.28
N SER A 244 2.42 2.00 5.07
CA SER A 244 3.48 2.65 4.30
C SER A 244 3.40 4.17 4.48
N ASP A 245 4.52 4.86 4.30
CA ASP A 245 4.57 6.33 4.21
C ASP A 245 4.35 6.87 2.78
N HIS A 246 4.83 6.14 1.79
CA HIS A 246 4.66 6.40 0.37
C HIS A 246 5.01 5.14 -0.44
N GLY A 247 4.70 5.14 -1.73
CA GLY A 247 5.17 4.12 -2.65
C GLY A 247 6.49 4.51 -3.32
N TYR A 248 6.70 3.93 -4.50
CA TYR A 248 7.74 4.31 -5.44
C TYR A 248 7.22 4.25 -6.88
N ASP A 249 7.89 4.95 -7.77
CA ASP A 249 7.73 4.82 -9.21
C ASP A 249 8.95 4.20 -9.85
N ILE A 250 8.72 3.58 -11.01
CA ILE A 250 9.78 3.27 -11.96
C ILE A 250 9.73 4.29 -13.10
N VAL A 251 10.91 4.77 -13.49
CA VAL A 251 11.11 5.71 -14.59
C VAL A 251 12.06 5.07 -15.60
N GLU A 252 11.56 4.89 -16.83
CA GLU A 252 12.37 4.42 -17.95
C GLU A 252 13.42 5.47 -18.34
N LYS A 253 14.63 4.98 -18.61
CA LYS A 253 15.76 5.71 -19.15
C LYS A 253 16.11 5.18 -20.54
N GLU A 254 17.03 5.87 -21.20
CA GLU A 254 17.55 5.40 -22.47
C GLU A 254 18.21 4.02 -22.34
N GLY A 255 18.14 3.23 -23.42
CA GLY A 255 18.79 1.92 -23.48
C GLY A 255 18.08 0.78 -22.71
N GLY A 256 16.81 0.94 -22.34
CA GLY A 256 16.07 -0.10 -21.60
C GLY A 256 16.52 -0.24 -20.14
N LEU A 257 17.11 0.82 -19.60
CA LEU A 257 17.47 0.95 -18.19
C LEU A 257 16.36 1.73 -17.46
N TYR A 258 16.34 1.60 -16.14
CA TYR A 258 15.30 2.17 -15.31
C TYR A 258 15.89 2.71 -14.00
N ASP A 259 15.27 3.77 -13.49
CA ASP A 259 15.46 4.22 -12.11
C ASP A 259 14.21 3.90 -11.31
N VAL A 260 14.40 3.60 -10.03
CA VAL A 260 13.34 3.65 -9.03
C VAL A 260 13.44 4.97 -8.25
N ASN A 261 12.35 5.71 -8.13
CA ASN A 261 12.33 7.05 -7.52
C ASN A 261 11.06 7.28 -6.70
N HIS A 262 11.13 8.24 -5.77
CA HIS A 262 9.95 8.88 -5.19
C HIS A 262 9.52 10.06 -6.07
N SER A 263 8.31 10.03 -6.61
CA SER A 263 7.77 11.14 -7.39
C SER A 263 6.54 11.74 -6.72
N TRP A 264 6.54 13.04 -6.46
CA TRP A 264 5.42 13.72 -5.80
C TRP A 264 4.41 14.30 -6.80
N SER A 265 4.13 13.54 -7.87
CA SER A 265 3.18 13.92 -8.91
C SER A 265 1.79 13.35 -8.62
N PRO A 266 0.68 14.04 -8.95
CA PRO A 266 -0.68 13.52 -8.75
C PRO A 266 -0.98 12.18 -9.42
N ARG A 267 -0.21 11.80 -10.46
CA ARG A 267 -0.34 10.54 -11.21
C ARG A 267 0.84 9.59 -10.97
N SER A 268 1.30 9.52 -9.73
CA SER A 268 2.42 8.69 -9.31
C SER A 268 1.95 7.57 -8.40
N LEU A 269 2.60 6.40 -8.47
CA LEU A 269 2.40 5.35 -7.48
C LEU A 269 3.02 5.72 -6.12
N SER A 270 4.02 6.61 -6.10
CA SER A 270 4.67 7.09 -4.88
C SER A 270 3.71 7.84 -3.96
N VAL A 271 2.71 8.56 -4.49
CA VAL A 271 1.74 9.27 -3.64
C VAL A 271 0.69 8.34 -3.00
N ILE A 272 0.68 7.06 -3.36
CA ILE A 272 -0.26 6.08 -2.80
C ILE A 272 0.42 5.35 -1.63
N ALA A 273 -0.02 5.65 -0.41
CA ALA A 273 0.40 4.91 0.78
C ALA A 273 -0.51 3.70 1.01
N SER A 274 0.09 2.54 1.24
CA SER A 274 -0.65 1.30 1.48
C SER A 274 -0.85 1.03 2.96
N LEU A 275 -1.99 0.45 3.31
CA LEU A 275 -2.29 -0.05 4.64
C LEU A 275 -2.79 -1.49 4.55
N LEU A 276 -2.26 -2.35 5.42
CA LEU A 276 -2.65 -3.75 5.52
C LEU A 276 -2.98 -4.11 6.97
N ILE A 277 -4.00 -4.93 7.15
CA ILE A 277 -4.41 -5.45 8.45
C ILE A 277 -4.48 -6.97 8.39
N VAL A 278 -3.73 -7.66 9.27
CA VAL A 278 -3.41 -9.10 9.18
C VAL A 278 -3.58 -9.84 10.51
#